data_AF-A0A699Z662-F1
#
_entry.id   AF-A0A699Z662-F1
#
_cell.length_a   1.000
_cell.length_b   1.000
_cell.length_c   1.000
_cell.angle_alpha   90.00
_cell.angle_beta   90.00
_cell.angle_gamma   90.00
#
_symmetry.space_group_name_H-M   'P 1'
#
loop_
_entity.id
_entity.type
_entity.pdbx_description
1 polymer ?
#
loop_
_entity_poly.entity_id
_entity_poly.type
_entity_poly.pdbx_seq_one_letter_code
_entity_poly.pdbx_strand_id
1 'polypeptide(L)'
;MRAFWSQLLNSKIRFETLSQQVAKLDTTIKAAEQAYKQVLSRHKTNVQLLRLYAKFSEHIKHDPWTAAKWFAEADALEQQEEKAKDTNVFADMTGLDPGLRSALTEIDRGNESRAIIIINARCIIQVVNQVACDMLGYSRNELKGRNVNNIMPHPFCNNHDQIVRNYVTTGKASSSQS
;
A
#
# COMPACT_ATOMS: atom_id res chain seq x y z
N MET A 1 -37.30 -12.78 4.35
CA MET A 1 -36.60 -13.57 3.31
C MET A 1 -37.14 -14.99 3.16
N ARG A 2 -37.20 -15.84 4.20
CA ARG A 2 -37.71 -17.24 4.06
C ARG A 2 -39.14 -17.36 3.50
N ALA A 3 -40.05 -16.49 3.94
CA ALA A 3 -41.46 -16.50 3.49
C ALA A 3 -41.66 -16.13 2.01
N PHE A 4 -40.77 -15.31 1.43
CA PHE A 4 -40.82 -14.92 0.02
C PHE A 4 -40.45 -16.10 -0.88
N TRP A 5 -39.30 -16.73 -0.62
CA TRP A 5 -38.84 -17.90 -1.38
C TRP A 5 -39.79 -19.10 -1.25
N SER A 6 -40.39 -19.31 -0.07
CA SER A 6 -41.40 -20.36 0.10
C SER A 6 -42.70 -20.11 -0.69
N GLN A 7 -43.04 -18.85 -0.96
CA GLN A 7 -44.20 -18.54 -1.81
C GLN A 7 -43.89 -18.68 -3.30
N LEU A 8 -42.66 -18.42 -3.72
CA LEU A 8 -42.19 -18.60 -5.11
C LEU A 8 -42.14 -20.08 -5.54
N LEU A 9 -42.08 -21.00 -4.58
CA LEU A 9 -42.09 -22.45 -4.81
C LEU A 9 -43.51 -23.06 -4.90
N ASN A 10 -44.57 -22.28 -4.63
CA ASN A 10 -45.95 -22.76 -4.71
C ASN A 10 -46.57 -22.50 -6.08
N SER A 11 -47.34 -23.46 -6.62
CA SER A 11 -47.92 -23.40 -7.97
C SER A 11 -49.05 -22.37 -8.15
N LYS A 12 -49.60 -21.81 -7.05
CA LYS A 12 -50.61 -20.74 -7.06
C LYS A 12 -50.13 -19.58 -6.20
N ILE A 13 -49.60 -18.54 -6.86
CA ILE A 13 -49.11 -17.33 -6.20
C ILE A 13 -50.14 -16.22 -6.37
N ARG A 14 -50.55 -15.59 -5.27
CA ARG A 14 -51.39 -14.39 -5.31
C ARG A 14 -50.51 -13.17 -5.55
N PHE A 15 -50.74 -12.47 -6.65
CA PHE A 15 -49.97 -11.29 -7.07
C PHE A 15 -49.90 -10.21 -5.97
N GLU A 16 -50.99 -9.97 -5.25
CA GLU A 16 -51.04 -9.00 -4.14
C GLU A 16 -50.03 -9.32 -3.04
N THR A 17 -49.92 -10.60 -2.65
CA THR A 17 -48.98 -11.02 -1.61
C THR A 17 -47.53 -10.90 -2.09
N LEU A 18 -47.26 -11.25 -3.34
CA LEU A 18 -45.93 -11.09 -3.94
C LEU A 18 -45.52 -9.61 -4.00
N SER A 19 -46.42 -8.73 -4.47
CA SER A 19 -46.20 -7.29 -4.55
C SER A 19 -45.87 -6.69 -3.18
N GLN A 20 -46.61 -7.08 -2.13
CA GLN A 20 -46.32 -6.66 -0.76
C GLN A 20 -44.94 -7.12 -0.26
N GLN A 21 -44.50 -8.33 -0.63
CA GLN A 21 -43.18 -8.84 -0.24
C GLN A 21 -42.06 -8.13 -1.01
N VAL A 22 -42.24 -7.85 -2.30
CA VAL A 22 -41.29 -7.06 -3.11
C VAL A 22 -41.16 -5.64 -2.57
N ALA A 23 -42.27 -4.98 -2.22
CA ALA A 23 -42.22 -3.66 -1.58
C ALA A 23 -41.46 -3.67 -0.24
N LYS A 24 -41.60 -4.74 0.56
CA LYS A 24 -40.79 -4.94 1.77
C LYS A 24 -39.32 -5.13 1.45
N LEU A 25 -38.97 -5.83 0.37
CA LEU A 25 -37.58 -5.96 -0.07
C LEU A 25 -36.99 -4.60 -0.47
N ASP A 26 -37.68 -3.83 -1.30
CA ASP A 26 -37.22 -2.50 -1.73
C ASP A 26 -36.98 -1.55 -0.56
N THR A 27 -37.87 -1.56 0.43
CA THR A 27 -37.69 -0.76 1.65
C THR A 27 -36.47 -1.20 2.45
N THR A 28 -36.22 -2.51 2.58
CA THR A 28 -35.02 -3.01 3.26
C THR A 28 -33.73 -2.69 2.50
N ILE A 29 -33.74 -2.74 1.17
CA ILE A 29 -32.59 -2.36 0.32
C ILE A 29 -32.27 -0.87 0.51
N LYS A 30 -33.28 0.00 0.51
CA LYS A 30 -33.13 1.44 0.77
C LYS A 30 -32.55 1.73 2.15
N ALA A 31 -33.02 1.02 3.19
CA ALA A 31 -32.49 1.17 4.55
C ALA A 31 -31.01 0.73 4.64
N ALA A 32 -30.66 -0.38 4.01
CA ALA A 32 -29.27 -0.85 3.95
C ALA A 32 -28.36 0.16 3.22
N GLU A 33 -28.83 0.72 2.10
CA GLU A 33 -28.08 1.76 1.37
C GLU A 33 -27.84 3.00 2.23
N GLN A 34 -28.83 3.46 3.00
CA GLN A 34 -28.67 4.60 3.91
C GLN A 34 -27.63 4.32 5.00
N ALA A 35 -27.63 3.11 5.57
CA ALA A 35 -26.63 2.70 6.55
C ALA A 35 -25.22 2.72 5.95
N TYR A 36 -25.02 2.16 4.75
CA TYR A 36 -23.73 2.22 4.05
C TYR A 36 -23.27 3.66 3.81
N LYS A 37 -24.15 4.54 3.32
CA LYS A 37 -23.82 5.96 3.09
C LYS A 37 -23.43 6.68 4.38
N GLN A 38 -24.08 6.36 5.50
CA GLN A 38 -23.77 6.94 6.81
C GLN A 38 -22.40 6.48 7.34
N VAL A 39 -22.02 5.22 7.12
CA VAL A 39 -20.70 4.72 7.52
C VAL A 39 -19.62 5.27 6.59
N LEU A 40 -19.88 5.35 5.28
CA LEU A 40 -18.96 5.93 4.30
C LEU A 40 -18.69 7.41 4.55
N SER A 41 -19.68 8.18 5.02
CA SER A 41 -19.45 9.58 5.35
C SER A 41 -18.50 9.78 6.54
N ARG A 42 -18.46 8.80 7.46
CA ARG A 42 -17.57 8.79 8.64
C ARG A 42 -16.19 8.22 8.34
N HIS A 43 -16.12 7.19 7.50
CA HIS A 43 -14.90 6.43 7.21
C HIS A 43 -14.64 6.35 5.71
N LYS A 44 -14.25 7.49 5.10
CA LYS A 44 -13.92 7.57 3.66
C LYS A 44 -12.63 6.83 3.28
N THR A 45 -11.75 6.60 4.25
CA THR A 45 -10.43 5.98 4.03
C THR A 45 -10.44 4.46 4.15
N ASN A 46 -11.54 3.84 4.59
CA ASN A 46 -11.55 2.39 4.82
C ASN A 46 -11.83 1.63 3.50
N VAL A 47 -10.75 1.11 2.89
CA VAL A 47 -10.79 0.34 1.63
C VAL A 47 -11.77 -0.85 1.68
N GLN A 48 -11.82 -1.58 2.80
CA GLN A 48 -12.69 -2.75 2.95
C GLN A 48 -14.17 -2.36 2.91
N LEU A 49 -14.52 -1.22 3.50
CA LEU A 49 -15.89 -0.70 3.49
C LEU A 49 -16.32 -0.28 2.08
N LEU A 50 -15.43 0.37 1.32
CA LEU A 50 -15.70 0.75 -0.07
C LEU A 50 -15.95 -0.50 -0.94
N ARG A 51 -15.11 -1.54 -0.80
CA ARG A 51 -15.30 -2.82 -1.52
C ARG A 51 -16.60 -3.52 -1.14
N LEU A 52 -16.98 -3.49 0.14
CA LEU A 52 -18.23 -4.07 0.60
C LEU A 52 -19.45 -3.35 -0.01
N TYR A 53 -19.40 -2.01 -0.09
CA TYR A 53 -20.45 -1.22 -0.73
C TYR A 53 -20.51 -1.42 -2.25
N ALA A 54 -19.36 -1.59 -2.91
CA ALA A 54 -19.29 -1.91 -4.33
C ALA A 54 -19.98 -3.25 -4.63
N LYS A 55 -19.66 -4.31 -3.86
CA LYS A 55 -20.32 -5.63 -3.97
C LYS A 55 -21.83 -5.57 -3.71
N PHE A 56 -22.26 -4.75 -2.74
CA PHE A 56 -23.69 -4.51 -2.50
C PHE A 56 -24.37 -3.87 -3.72
N SER A 57 -23.74 -2.86 -4.33
CA SER A 57 -24.28 -2.19 -5.51
C SER A 57 -24.38 -3.12 -6.72
N GLU A 58 -23.42 -4.02 -6.91
CA GLU A 58 -23.40 -5.00 -8.00
C GLU A 58 -24.47 -6.08 -7.81
N HIS A 59 -24.48 -6.76 -6.66
CA HIS A 59 -25.32 -7.95 -6.45
C HIS A 59 -26.74 -7.64 -6.01
N ILE A 60 -26.96 -6.53 -5.29
CA ILE A 60 -28.27 -6.21 -4.72
C ILE A 60 -28.96 -5.11 -5.51
N LYS A 61 -28.23 -4.07 -5.92
CA LYS A 61 -28.82 -2.98 -6.73
C LYS A 61 -28.76 -3.25 -8.24
N HIS A 62 -28.03 -4.27 -8.68
CA HIS A 62 -27.79 -4.54 -10.10
C HIS A 62 -27.30 -3.30 -10.86
N ASP A 63 -26.44 -2.52 -10.21
CA ASP A 63 -25.86 -1.30 -10.75
C ASP A 63 -24.34 -1.50 -10.91
N PRO A 64 -23.90 -1.98 -12.10
CA PRO A 64 -22.50 -2.27 -12.35
C PRO A 64 -21.64 -1.01 -12.51
N TRP A 65 -22.21 0.11 -12.97
CA TRP A 65 -21.46 1.37 -13.14
C TRP A 65 -21.13 2.02 -11.80
N THR A 66 -22.08 2.03 -10.86
CA THR A 66 -21.84 2.53 -9.50
C THR A 66 -20.87 1.62 -8.77
N ALA A 67 -21.00 0.29 -8.91
CA ALA A 67 -20.06 -0.66 -8.32
C ALA A 67 -18.63 -0.44 -8.84
N ALA A 68 -18.45 -0.33 -10.16
CA ALA A 68 -17.15 -0.09 -10.78
C ALA A 68 -16.48 1.19 -10.27
N LYS A 69 -17.26 2.27 -10.08
CA LYS A 69 -16.75 3.52 -9.49
C LYS A 69 -16.17 3.31 -8.09
N TRP A 70 -16.87 2.59 -7.23
CA TRP A 70 -16.41 2.35 -5.85
C TRP A 70 -15.26 1.34 -5.76
N PHE A 71 -15.18 0.38 -6.68
CA PHE A 71 -14.00 -0.48 -6.81
C PHE A 71 -12.78 0.33 -7.23
N ALA A 72 -12.89 1.17 -8.26
CA ALA A 72 -11.80 2.03 -8.70
C ALA A 72 -11.30 2.96 -7.59
N GLU A 73 -12.22 3.56 -6.82
CA GLU A 73 -11.87 4.39 -5.67
C GLU A 73 -11.14 3.59 -4.57
N ALA A 74 -11.59 2.37 -4.28
CA ALA A 74 -10.95 1.50 -3.31
C ALA A 74 -9.52 1.12 -3.74
N ASP A 75 -9.34 0.76 -5.01
CA ASP A 75 -8.04 0.40 -5.57
C ASP A 75 -7.09 1.61 -5.61
N ALA A 76 -7.60 2.80 -5.89
CA ALA A 76 -6.81 4.04 -5.83
C ALA A 76 -6.31 4.35 -4.42
N LEU A 77 -7.15 4.16 -3.39
CA LEU A 77 -6.76 4.34 -1.99
C LEU A 77 -5.73 3.30 -1.55
N GLU A 78 -5.89 2.04 -1.95
CA GLU A 78 -4.92 0.97 -1.67
C GLU A 78 -3.56 1.28 -2.30
N GLN A 79 -3.53 1.72 -3.56
CA GLN A 79 -2.30 2.16 -4.22
C GLN A 79 -1.65 3.37 -3.55
N GLN A 80 -2.43 4.32 -3.02
CA GLN A 80 -1.88 5.43 -2.25
C GLN A 80 -1.25 4.96 -0.94
N GLU A 81 -1.90 4.04 -0.23
CA GLU A 81 -1.34 3.45 0.99
C GLU A 81 -0.09 2.61 0.70
N GLU A 82 -0.09 1.85 -0.38
CA GLU A 82 1.04 1.03 -0.81
C GLU A 82 2.23 1.91 -1.21
N LYS A 83 2.00 2.94 -2.02
CA LYS A 83 3.01 3.96 -2.33
C LYS A 83 3.53 4.63 -1.06
N ALA A 84 2.66 5.00 -0.12
CA ALA A 84 3.08 5.60 1.14
C ALA A 84 3.90 4.63 2.03
N LYS A 85 3.60 3.32 1.99
CA LYS A 85 4.38 2.28 2.69
C LYS A 85 5.74 2.06 2.02
N ASP A 86 5.79 2.05 0.69
CA ASP A 86 7.03 1.94 -0.06
C ASP A 86 7.94 3.17 0.12
N THR A 87 7.36 4.38 0.22
CA THR A 87 8.07 5.60 0.61
C THR A 87 8.55 5.55 2.06
N ASN A 88 7.94 4.75 2.93
CA ASN A 88 8.39 4.61 4.32
C ASN A 88 9.46 3.52 4.46
N VAL A 89 10.48 3.57 3.59
CA VAL A 89 11.63 2.65 3.53
C VAL A 89 12.32 2.48 4.90
N PHE A 90 12.24 3.50 5.75
CA PHE A 90 12.84 3.56 7.09
C PHE A 90 11.92 3.06 8.23
N ALA A 91 10.68 2.68 7.94
CA ALA A 91 9.73 2.20 8.96
C ALA A 91 10.17 0.88 9.61
N ASP A 92 10.85 0.02 8.84
CA ASP A 92 11.33 -1.31 9.26
C ASP A 92 12.63 -1.23 10.11
N MET A 93 13.28 -0.06 10.20
CA MET A 93 14.42 0.17 11.07
C MET A 93 13.97 0.60 12.48
N THR A 94 13.46 -0.38 13.23
CA THR A 94 13.05 -0.19 14.64
C THR A 94 14.22 0.10 15.59
N GLY A 95 15.46 -0.18 15.17
CA GLY A 95 16.67 0.02 15.96
C GLY A 95 17.42 1.33 15.74
N LEU A 96 16.88 2.26 14.93
CA LEU A 96 17.50 3.57 14.70
C LEU A 96 16.94 4.63 15.65
N ASP A 97 17.77 5.59 16.05
CA ASP A 97 17.32 6.74 16.85
C ASP A 97 16.10 7.41 16.18
N PRO A 98 15.00 7.67 16.92
CA PRO A 98 13.79 8.26 16.37
C PRO A 98 14.03 9.58 15.61
N GLY A 99 15.01 10.37 16.05
CA GLY A 99 15.42 11.62 15.39
C GLY A 99 16.09 11.38 14.03
N LEU A 100 16.97 10.38 13.92
CA LEU A 100 17.61 10.01 12.65
C LEU A 100 16.57 9.44 11.67
N ARG A 101 15.61 8.67 12.17
CA ARG A 101 14.50 8.15 11.36
C ARG A 101 13.64 9.27 10.78
N SER A 102 13.28 10.29 11.58
CA SER A 102 12.52 11.45 11.09
C SER A 102 13.28 12.23 10.01
N ALA A 103 14.57 12.50 10.24
CA ALA A 103 15.42 13.20 9.28
C ALA A 103 15.56 12.44 7.95
N LEU A 104 15.72 11.12 8.00
CA LEU A 104 15.79 10.28 6.80
C LEU A 104 14.46 10.24 6.04
N THR A 105 13.34 10.14 6.74
CA THR A 105 12.01 10.23 6.12
C THR A 105 11.76 11.60 5.48
N GLU A 106 12.25 12.69 6.07
CA GLU A 106 12.18 14.04 5.47
C GLU A 106 13.02 14.16 4.20
N ILE A 107 14.23 13.59 4.18
CA ILE A 107 15.10 13.57 3.00
C ILE A 107 14.46 12.77 1.84
N ASP A 108 13.77 11.68 2.14
CA ASP A 108 13.15 10.82 1.13
C ASP A 108 11.83 11.39 0.59
N ARG A 109 11.02 12.06 1.42
CA ARG A 109 9.74 12.70 1.01
C ARG A 109 9.87 13.70 -0.15
N GLY A 110 11.03 14.30 -0.36
CA GLY A 110 11.29 15.24 -1.46
C GLY A 110 12.09 14.68 -2.62
N ASN A 111 12.47 13.41 -2.58
CA ASN A 111 13.48 12.81 -3.47
C ASN A 111 12.95 11.57 -4.19
N GLU A 112 11.77 11.67 -4.79
CA GLU A 112 11.16 10.62 -5.64
C GLU A 112 12.05 10.18 -6.82
N SER A 113 13.07 10.97 -7.17
CA SER A 113 14.01 10.67 -8.27
C SER A 113 15.43 10.36 -7.83
N ARG A 114 15.76 10.31 -6.53
CA ARG A 114 17.14 10.03 -6.07
C ARG A 114 17.24 8.64 -5.45
N ALA A 115 18.23 7.88 -5.91
CA ALA A 115 18.61 6.64 -5.27
C ALA A 115 19.24 6.89 -3.88
N ILE A 116 18.71 6.26 -2.84
CA ILE A 116 19.22 6.32 -1.46
C ILE A 116 19.59 4.92 -1.00
N ILE A 117 20.84 4.75 -0.57
CA ILE A 117 21.37 3.51 -0.02
C ILE A 117 22.06 3.84 1.30
N ILE A 118 21.66 3.16 2.38
CA ILE A 118 22.29 3.28 3.70
C ILE A 118 23.06 2.00 3.99
N ILE A 119 24.34 2.14 4.32
CA ILE A 119 25.25 1.06 4.69
C ILE A 119 25.70 1.21 6.14
N ASN A 120 26.04 0.10 6.79
CA ASN A 120 26.72 0.13 8.08
C ASN A 120 28.25 0.30 7.91
N ALA A 121 28.98 0.42 9.02
CA ALA A 121 30.45 0.55 9.03
C ALA A 121 31.21 -0.65 8.44
N ARG A 122 30.52 -1.78 8.21
CA ARG A 122 31.05 -2.98 7.52
C ARG A 122 30.63 -3.02 6.04
N CYS A 123 30.14 -1.91 5.49
CA CYS A 123 29.66 -1.79 4.11
C CYS A 123 28.44 -2.66 3.77
N ILE A 124 27.70 -3.14 4.77
CA ILE A 124 26.49 -3.96 4.56
C ILE A 124 25.29 -3.04 4.41
N ILE A 125 24.57 -3.19 3.30
CA ILE A 125 23.34 -2.46 3.00
C ILE A 125 22.27 -2.76 4.07
N GLN A 126 21.85 -1.71 4.76
CA GLN A 126 20.76 -1.73 5.74
C GLN A 126 19.43 -1.35 5.08
N VAL A 127 19.46 -0.32 4.24
CA VAL A 127 18.28 0.27 3.61
C VAL A 127 18.59 0.63 2.16
N VAL A 128 17.61 0.38 1.29
CA VAL A 128 17.63 0.81 -0.10
C VAL A 128 16.22 1.26 -0.48
N ASN A 129 16.10 2.44 -1.10
CA ASN A 129 14.81 2.94 -1.58
C ASN A 129 14.42 2.30 -2.94
N GLN A 130 13.13 2.38 -3.30
CA GLN A 130 12.64 1.75 -4.53
C GLN A 130 13.32 2.32 -5.78
N VAL A 131 13.59 3.63 -5.80
CA VAL A 131 14.30 4.31 -6.88
C VAL A 131 15.70 3.71 -7.11
N ALA A 132 16.44 3.40 -6.04
CA ALA A 132 17.73 2.72 -6.14
C ALA A 132 17.59 1.29 -6.66
N CYS A 133 16.56 0.55 -6.23
CA CYS A 133 16.25 -0.78 -6.76
C CYS A 133 15.98 -0.74 -8.28
N ASP A 134 15.13 0.18 -8.73
CA ASP A 134 14.76 0.34 -10.14
C ASP A 134 15.97 0.79 -10.98
N MET A 135 16.77 1.71 -10.46
CA MET A 135 17.97 2.23 -11.14
C MET A 135 19.07 1.17 -11.27
N LEU A 136 19.27 0.35 -10.24
CA LEU A 136 20.29 -0.69 -10.22
C LEU A 136 19.81 -2.02 -10.84
N GLY A 137 18.50 -2.18 -11.02
CA GLY A 137 17.88 -3.40 -11.56
C GLY A 137 17.88 -4.58 -10.58
N TYR A 138 17.95 -4.33 -9.27
CA TYR A 138 17.93 -5.36 -8.23
C TYR A 138 16.71 -5.22 -7.34
N SER A 139 16.17 -6.35 -6.88
CA SER A 139 15.12 -6.32 -5.87
C SER A 139 15.66 -5.93 -4.50
N ARG A 140 14.81 -5.34 -3.66
CA ARG A 140 15.14 -4.95 -2.28
C ARG A 140 15.72 -6.13 -1.47
N ASN A 141 15.15 -7.32 -1.66
CA ASN A 141 15.57 -8.53 -0.94
C ASN A 141 16.95 -9.04 -1.39
N GLU A 142 17.37 -8.75 -2.62
CA GLU A 142 18.71 -9.10 -3.09
C GLU A 142 19.78 -8.14 -2.57
N LEU A 143 19.42 -6.89 -2.30
CA LEU A 143 20.35 -5.87 -1.81
C LEU A 143 20.46 -5.85 -0.29
N LYS A 144 19.34 -6.01 0.44
CA LYS A 144 19.31 -5.95 1.90
C LYS A 144 20.22 -7.02 2.51
N GLY A 145 21.13 -6.62 3.39
CA GLY A 145 22.06 -7.52 4.06
C GLY A 145 23.27 -7.96 3.23
N ARG A 146 23.41 -7.51 1.98
CA ARG A 146 24.62 -7.73 1.17
C ARG A 146 25.59 -6.56 1.28
N ASN A 147 26.86 -6.82 0.96
CA ASN A 147 27.87 -5.76 0.88
C ASN A 147 27.61 -4.91 -0.38
N VAL A 148 27.69 -3.59 -0.24
CA VAL A 148 27.54 -2.60 -1.33
C VAL A 148 28.52 -2.81 -2.48
N ASN A 149 29.64 -3.51 -2.25
CA ASN A 149 30.60 -3.86 -3.30
C ASN A 149 29.98 -4.73 -4.40
N ASN A 150 28.91 -5.46 -4.12
CA ASN A 150 28.22 -6.29 -5.12
C ASN A 150 27.53 -5.49 -6.22
N ILE A 151 27.20 -4.21 -5.95
CA ILE A 151 26.57 -3.30 -6.92
C ILE A 151 27.55 -2.28 -7.50
N MET A 152 28.82 -2.30 -7.06
CA MET A 152 29.86 -1.40 -7.57
C MET A 152 30.77 -2.12 -8.59
N PRO A 153 31.05 -1.50 -9.75
CA PRO A 153 31.98 -2.08 -10.72
C PRO A 153 33.43 -2.03 -10.23
N HIS A 154 34.26 -2.92 -10.78
CA HIS A 154 35.72 -2.85 -10.62
C HIS A 154 36.26 -1.57 -11.29
N PRO A 155 37.26 -0.87 -10.70
CA PRO A 155 38.04 -1.20 -9.51
C PRO A 155 37.48 -0.66 -8.17
N PHE A 156 36.36 0.06 -8.19
CA PHE A 156 35.86 0.80 -7.03
C PHE A 156 35.44 -0.11 -5.87
N CYS A 157 34.90 -1.30 -6.18
CA CYS A 157 34.49 -2.28 -5.17
C CYS A 157 35.65 -2.79 -4.29
N ASN A 158 36.88 -2.90 -4.81
CA ASN A 158 38.02 -3.44 -4.06
C ASN A 158 38.48 -2.50 -2.94
N ASN A 159 38.40 -1.18 -3.19
CA ASN A 159 38.95 -0.18 -2.28
C ASN A 159 37.88 0.40 -1.34
N HIS A 160 36.60 0.24 -1.65
CA HIS A 160 35.51 0.86 -0.92
C HIS A 160 35.49 0.46 0.58
N ASP A 161 35.65 -0.82 0.89
CA ASP A 161 35.70 -1.29 2.29
C ASP A 161 36.86 -0.70 3.08
N GLN A 162 37.99 -0.44 2.41
CA GLN A 162 39.15 0.17 3.05
C GLN A 162 38.95 1.67 3.25
N ILE A 163 38.31 2.36 2.29
CA ILE A 163 37.94 3.76 2.41
C ILE A 163 37.01 3.98 3.60
N VAL A 164 35.94 3.17 3.72
CA VAL A 164 35.01 3.27 4.85
C VAL A 164 35.70 2.98 6.19
N ARG A 165 36.53 1.93 6.27
CA ARG A 165 37.30 1.61 7.49
C ARG A 165 38.25 2.74 7.88
N ASN A 166 38.96 3.32 6.91
CA ASN A 166 39.85 4.45 7.14
C ASN A 166 39.07 5.67 7.63
N TYR A 167 37.89 5.94 7.04
CA TYR A 167 37.03 7.03 7.47
C TYR A 167 36.55 6.86 8.91
N VAL A 168 36.05 5.67 9.25
CA VAL A 168 35.58 5.34 10.61
C VAL A 168 36.71 5.45 11.64
N THR A 169 37.94 5.08 11.27
CA THR A 169 39.09 5.08 12.18
C THR A 169 39.73 6.47 12.33
N THR A 170 39.81 7.24 11.24
CA THR A 170 40.58 8.49 11.19
C THR A 170 39.71 9.76 11.21
N GLY A 171 38.40 9.63 10.99
CA GLY A 171 37.47 10.75 10.84
C GLY A 171 37.71 11.61 9.59
N LYS A 172 38.67 11.24 8.73
CA LYS A 172 39.03 12.00 7.53
C LYS A 172 38.50 11.28 6.30
N ALA A 173 37.64 11.96 5.54
CA ALA A 173 37.27 11.49 4.22
C ALA A 173 38.54 11.52 3.36
N SER A 174 38.92 10.37 2.80
CA SER A 174 40.00 10.30 1.81
C SER A 174 39.50 10.92 0.51
N SER A 175 39.42 12.25 0.46
CA SER A 175 39.23 13.01 -0.76
C SER A 175 40.55 13.07 -1.52
N SER A 176 40.96 11.95 -2.11
CA SER A 176 42.01 11.99 -3.12
C SER A 176 41.38 12.37 -4.44
N GLN A 177 41.42 13.67 -4.74
CA GLN A 177 41.43 14.16 -6.11
C GLN A 177 42.50 13.39 -6.90
N SER A 178 42.14 12.85 -8.05
CA SER A 178 43.01 12.61 -9.21
C SER A 178 42.12 12.37 -10.41
#